data_AF-A0A1F6MQS7-F1
#
_entry.id   AF-A0A1F6MQS7-F1
#
_cell.length_a   1.000
_cell.length_b   1.000
_cell.length_c   1.000
_cell.angle_alpha   90.00
_cell.angle_beta   90.00
_cell.angle_gamma   90.00
#
_symmetry.space_group_name_H-M   'P 1'
#
loop_
_entity.id
_entity.type
_entity.pdbx_description
1 polymer ?
#
loop_
_entity_poly.entity_id
_entity_poly.type
_entity_poly.pdbx_seq_one_letter_code
_entity_poly.pdbx_strand_id
1 'polypeptide(L)'
;MNLIDIMSENVILRFDNVTFEYGDKKPVLDEVSFSVRKDAKITLMGQNGAGKSTIFKLIKGDIKPTKGNVFITNNATIATASQVVDKQDLNLTIAEYFSKAFVTVPANIKSQIHKAMTAVDLVVPIDKKVVDLSGGQQARILLAYALIQNPDILLLDEPTNNLDKAGIDHLIEFLVMYNKTVMVISHDADFLNCFTEGVVYLDAFTKKTEVYVGDYFSVVEEIAARIEREIKKNAQLEKEILDNKAKVNFFAHKGGKMRKLASKLKEEVQELEENKVDVRREDKTIRDFKIPDQGIVGNVVIIKSVKIIKNHEPEIKKIDIILRQRDRLLISGPNGIGKSTLLRSLVNDENKDAVILKDTRVGYYSQDFATLDYEQTVFDSLKSALTDGTDIQQMRSIAAGFLITGELMALKISHLSEGQKALLSFARLVLMEPGLLVLDEPTNHINFRHIPVIARAINNYQGAIILISHLPDFVKEIEFNQELDLSRR
;
A
#
# COMPACT_ATOMS: atom_id res chain seq x y z
N MET A 1 -33.34 -8.14 32.73
CA MET A 1 -32.19 -7.80 31.87
C MET A 1 -32.60 -6.60 31.04
N ASN A 2 -31.93 -5.45 31.21
CA ASN A 2 -32.32 -4.22 30.51
C ASN A 2 -31.89 -4.32 29.04
N LEU A 3 -32.63 -3.66 28.13
CA LEU A 3 -32.33 -3.62 26.69
C LEU A 3 -30.90 -3.14 26.38
N ILE A 4 -30.31 -2.34 27.27
CA ILE A 4 -28.94 -1.84 27.20
C ILE A 4 -27.91 -2.96 27.45
N ASP A 5 -28.22 -3.93 28.33
CA ASP A 5 -27.34 -5.09 28.55
C ASP A 5 -27.32 -6.00 27.31
N ILE A 6 -28.48 -6.21 26.68
CA ILE A 6 -28.63 -7.03 25.46
C ILE A 6 -27.89 -6.40 24.27
N MET A 7 -27.84 -5.07 24.18
CA MET A 7 -27.05 -4.37 23.14
C MET A 7 -25.54 -4.39 23.42
N SER A 8 -25.13 -4.55 24.68
CA SER A 8 -23.71 -4.66 25.09
C SER A 8 -23.12 -6.06 24.88
N GLU A 9 -23.95 -7.11 24.91
CA GLU A 9 -23.51 -8.52 24.79
C GLU A 9 -22.99 -8.91 23.38
N ASN A 10 -23.32 -8.12 22.36
CA ASN A 10 -22.93 -8.39 20.96
C ASN A 10 -21.62 -7.73 20.52
N VAL A 11 -20.97 -6.92 21.36
CA VAL A 11 -19.67 -6.31 21.06
C VAL A 11 -18.56 -7.20 21.59
N ILE A 12 -17.61 -7.59 20.73
CA ILE A 12 -16.46 -8.44 21.11
C ILE A 12 -15.20 -7.63 21.36
N LEU A 13 -15.05 -6.51 20.65
CA LEU A 13 -13.90 -5.61 20.74
C LEU A 13 -14.37 -4.16 20.74
N ARG A 14 -13.85 -3.33 21.64
CA ARG A 14 -14.13 -1.89 21.69
C ARG A 14 -12.86 -1.09 21.98
N PHE A 15 -12.61 -0.11 21.13
CA PHE A 15 -11.65 0.97 21.36
C PHE A 15 -12.42 2.18 21.88
N ASP A 16 -11.96 2.75 22.99
CA ASP A 16 -12.56 3.94 23.62
C ASP A 16 -11.49 5.02 23.81
N ASN A 17 -11.52 6.01 22.90
CA ASN A 17 -10.64 7.17 22.84
C ASN A 17 -9.16 6.82 22.99
N VAL A 18 -8.73 5.81 22.24
CA VAL A 18 -7.38 5.25 22.32
C VAL A 18 -6.37 6.14 21.60
N THR A 19 -5.39 6.64 22.34
CA THR A 19 -4.21 7.33 21.81
C THR A 19 -2.97 6.48 22.07
N PHE A 20 -2.08 6.38 21.09
CA PHE A 20 -0.84 5.61 21.21
C PHE A 20 0.34 6.31 20.52
N GLU A 21 1.48 6.33 21.22
CA GLU A 21 2.73 6.98 20.83
C GLU A 21 3.91 5.99 21.02
N TYR A 22 4.82 5.92 20.05
CA TYR A 22 6.06 5.14 20.20
C TYR A 22 7.18 6.05 20.77
N GLY A 23 7.48 5.89 22.07
CA GLY A 23 8.44 6.76 22.77
C GLY A 23 7.98 8.23 22.80
N ASP A 24 8.91 9.19 22.82
CA ASP A 24 8.60 10.63 22.85
C ASP A 24 8.34 11.21 21.44
N LYS A 25 7.55 10.52 20.61
CA LYS A 25 7.25 10.93 19.22
C LYS A 25 5.78 11.34 19.05
N LYS A 26 5.48 11.89 17.87
CA LYS A 26 4.10 12.18 17.44
C LYS A 26 3.18 10.94 17.57
N PRO A 27 1.89 11.11 17.91
CA PRO A 27 0.94 10.02 18.02
C PRO A 27 0.80 9.24 16.71
N VAL A 28 0.77 7.92 16.84
CA VAL A 28 0.43 7.00 15.74
C VAL A 28 -1.08 6.80 15.68
N LEU A 29 -1.75 6.80 16.83
CA LEU A 29 -3.19 6.78 16.97
C LEU A 29 -3.59 7.94 17.87
N ASP A 30 -4.66 8.64 17.54
CA ASP A 30 -5.18 9.77 18.30
C ASP A 30 -6.69 9.62 18.52
N GLU A 31 -7.13 9.45 19.78
CA GLU A 31 -8.55 9.34 20.16
C GLU A 31 -9.36 8.33 19.32
N VAL A 32 -8.74 7.20 18.98
CA VAL A 32 -9.36 6.15 18.17
C VAL A 32 -10.50 5.49 18.93
N SER A 33 -11.70 5.50 18.34
CA SER A 33 -12.93 4.99 18.94
C SER A 33 -13.73 4.20 17.91
N PHE A 34 -13.88 2.90 18.13
CA PHE A 34 -14.72 2.02 17.30
C PHE A 34 -15.10 0.76 18.09
N SER A 35 -16.12 0.04 17.61
CA SER A 35 -16.56 -1.22 18.19
C SER A 35 -16.78 -2.26 17.10
N VAL A 36 -16.36 -3.49 17.35
CA VAL A 36 -16.58 -4.64 16.47
C VAL A 36 -17.55 -5.61 17.16
N ARG A 37 -18.56 -6.04 16.40
CA ARG A 37 -19.55 -7.01 16.87
C ARG A 37 -18.99 -8.44 16.76
N LYS A 38 -19.54 -9.35 17.55
CA LYS A 38 -19.29 -10.79 17.38
C LYS A 38 -19.66 -11.21 15.97
N ASP A 39 -18.89 -12.15 15.43
CA ASP A 39 -19.09 -12.84 14.15
C ASP A 39 -18.98 -11.91 12.91
N ALA A 40 -18.60 -10.65 13.14
CA ALA A 40 -18.43 -9.66 12.09
C ALA A 40 -17.12 -9.87 11.33
N LYS A 41 -17.16 -9.61 10.02
CA LYS A 41 -16.00 -9.64 9.14
C LYS A 41 -15.65 -8.21 8.74
N ILE A 42 -14.64 -7.67 9.40
CA ILE A 42 -14.29 -6.25 9.30
C ILE A 42 -12.96 -6.08 8.59
N THR A 43 -12.89 -5.10 7.71
CA THR A 43 -11.66 -4.70 7.06
C THR A 43 -11.07 -3.48 7.77
N LEU A 44 -9.77 -3.54 8.10
CA LEU A 44 -9.03 -2.39 8.60
C LEU A 44 -8.25 -1.75 7.45
N MET A 45 -8.74 -0.62 6.96
CA MET A 45 -8.20 0.11 5.83
C MET A 45 -7.41 1.33 6.30
N GLY A 46 -6.43 1.77 5.51
CA GLY A 46 -5.67 2.99 5.77
C GLY A 46 -4.35 2.97 5.00
N GLN A 47 -3.68 4.12 4.89
CA GLN A 47 -2.40 4.19 4.19
C GLN A 47 -1.29 3.41 4.92
N ASN A 48 -0.18 3.13 4.24
CA ASN A 48 0.98 2.51 4.88
C ASN A 48 1.59 3.48 5.90
N GLY A 49 1.95 2.95 7.07
CA GLY A 49 2.38 3.78 8.21
C GLY A 49 1.24 4.54 8.91
N ALA A 50 -0.03 4.34 8.55
CA ALA A 50 -1.16 4.96 9.26
C ALA A 50 -1.28 4.46 10.72
N GLY A 51 -0.89 3.21 10.98
CA GLY A 51 -0.99 2.58 12.31
C GLY A 51 -1.79 1.29 12.37
N LYS A 52 -2.15 0.68 11.22
CA LYS A 52 -2.98 -0.54 11.15
C LYS A 52 -2.42 -1.70 11.99
N SER A 53 -1.14 -2.05 11.79
CA SER A 53 -0.49 -3.08 12.59
C SER A 53 -0.30 -2.68 14.07
N THR A 54 -0.31 -1.39 14.40
CA THR A 54 -0.34 -0.90 15.79
C THR A 54 -1.69 -1.22 16.44
N ILE A 55 -2.81 -1.05 15.73
CA ILE A 55 -4.14 -1.47 16.21
C ILE A 55 -4.15 -2.98 16.49
N PHE A 56 -3.59 -3.81 15.61
CA PHE A 56 -3.47 -5.25 15.86
C PHE A 56 -2.65 -5.58 17.11
N LYS A 57 -1.52 -4.89 17.32
CA LYS A 57 -0.70 -5.07 18.55
C LYS A 57 -1.46 -4.67 19.82
N LEU A 58 -2.26 -3.61 19.77
CA LEU A 58 -3.12 -3.18 20.87
C LEU A 58 -4.22 -4.21 21.17
N ILE A 59 -4.85 -4.78 20.13
CA ILE A 59 -5.86 -5.85 20.29
C ILE A 59 -5.22 -7.09 20.93
N LYS A 60 -4.02 -7.49 20.48
CA LYS A 60 -3.30 -8.62 21.07
C LYS A 60 -2.83 -8.39 22.51
N GLY A 61 -2.76 -7.14 22.95
CA GLY A 61 -2.18 -6.76 24.23
C GLY A 61 -0.65 -6.75 24.25
N ASP A 62 0.01 -6.84 23.09
CA ASP A 62 1.47 -6.76 22.95
C ASP A 62 2.00 -5.39 23.39
N ILE A 63 1.18 -4.36 23.19
CA ILE A 63 1.42 -2.98 23.63
C ILE A 63 0.17 -2.45 24.31
N LYS A 64 0.34 -1.45 25.18
CA LYS A 64 -0.76 -0.79 25.89
C LYS A 64 -1.01 0.61 25.33
N PRO A 65 -2.26 1.07 25.31
CA PRO A 65 -2.57 2.44 24.92
C PRO A 65 -1.91 3.45 25.88
N THR A 66 -1.49 4.60 25.36
CA THR A 66 -0.96 5.71 26.18
C THR A 66 -2.12 6.41 26.91
N LYS A 67 -3.26 6.55 26.23
CA LYS A 67 -4.54 7.05 26.78
C LYS A 67 -5.70 6.24 26.19
N GLY A 68 -6.83 6.26 26.88
CA GLY A 68 -8.01 5.49 26.49
C GLY A 68 -7.88 4.01 26.84
N ASN A 69 -8.84 3.20 26.40
CA ASN A 69 -8.92 1.79 26.75
C ASN A 69 -9.30 0.91 25.56
N VAL A 70 -8.74 -0.30 25.53
CA VAL A 70 -9.14 -1.38 24.62
C VAL A 70 -9.82 -2.46 25.44
N PHE A 71 -11.07 -2.77 25.12
CA PHE A 71 -11.88 -3.77 25.80
C PHE A 71 -12.11 -4.98 24.90
N ILE A 72 -11.86 -6.17 25.42
CA ILE A 72 -12.15 -7.45 24.76
C ILE A 72 -13.10 -8.23 25.66
N THR A 73 -14.27 -8.58 25.14
CA THR A 73 -15.34 -9.19 25.93
C THR A 73 -15.02 -10.65 26.25
N ASN A 74 -15.34 -11.09 27.47
CA ASN A 74 -15.24 -12.49 27.93
C ASN A 74 -13.85 -13.15 27.78
N ASN A 75 -12.77 -12.37 27.75
CA ASN A 75 -11.42 -12.87 27.44
C ASN A 75 -11.38 -13.71 26.14
N ALA A 76 -12.10 -13.24 25.12
CA ALA A 76 -12.13 -13.82 23.78
C ALA A 76 -10.70 -14.17 23.30
N THR A 77 -10.55 -15.38 22.78
CA THR A 77 -9.28 -15.87 22.24
C THR A 77 -8.93 -15.13 20.96
N ILE A 78 -7.66 -14.74 20.80
CA ILE A 78 -7.17 -13.99 19.64
C ILE A 78 -6.03 -14.78 19.01
N ALA A 79 -6.08 -14.95 17.68
CA ALA A 79 -4.93 -15.45 16.93
C ALA A 79 -4.60 -14.53 15.75
N THR A 80 -3.32 -14.50 15.39
CA THR A 80 -2.81 -13.78 14.23
C THR A 80 -1.93 -14.72 13.41
N ALA A 81 -1.90 -14.54 12.09
CA ALA A 81 -0.86 -15.14 11.28
C ALA A 81 0.46 -14.41 11.57
N SER A 82 1.48 -15.15 12.00
CA SER A 82 2.84 -14.61 12.12
C SER A 82 3.47 -14.47 10.73
N GLN A 83 4.47 -13.59 10.59
CA GLN A 83 5.18 -13.39 9.31
C GLN A 83 6.28 -14.43 9.08
N VAL A 84 6.88 -14.96 10.15
CA VAL A 84 7.97 -15.93 10.09
C VAL A 84 7.76 -17.03 11.12
N VAL A 85 8.24 -18.24 10.81
CA VAL A 85 8.34 -19.35 11.76
C VAL A 85 9.53 -19.10 12.68
N ASP A 86 9.35 -19.31 13.98
CA ASP A 86 10.45 -19.18 14.95
C ASP A 86 11.56 -20.19 14.66
N LYS A 87 12.82 -19.76 14.82
CA LYS A 87 14.00 -20.62 14.54
C LYS A 87 13.98 -21.94 15.31
N GLN A 88 13.45 -21.92 16.53
CA GLN A 88 13.32 -23.10 17.39
C GLN A 88 12.31 -24.13 16.84
N ASP A 89 11.35 -23.68 16.03
CA ASP A 89 10.26 -24.50 15.50
C ASP A 89 10.55 -25.09 14.13
N LEU A 90 11.60 -24.62 13.44
CA LEU A 90 11.97 -25.06 12.10
C LEU A 90 12.24 -26.57 12.01
N ASN A 91 12.80 -27.15 13.08
CA ASN A 91 13.15 -28.57 13.12
C ASN A 91 11.99 -29.49 13.51
N LEU A 92 10.85 -28.94 13.93
CA LEU A 92 9.66 -29.70 14.27
C LEU A 92 9.03 -30.27 13.00
N THR A 93 8.40 -31.42 13.13
CA THR A 93 7.44 -31.89 12.13
C THR A 93 6.22 -30.96 12.10
N ILE A 94 5.51 -30.92 10.98
CA ILE A 94 4.28 -30.13 10.87
C ILE A 94 3.28 -30.56 11.95
N ALA A 95 3.13 -31.86 12.22
CA ALA A 95 2.26 -32.36 13.29
C ALA A 95 2.64 -31.83 14.67
N GLU A 96 3.94 -31.81 15.01
CA GLU A 96 4.44 -31.25 16.27
C GLU A 96 4.24 -29.73 16.34
N TYR A 97 4.55 -29.03 15.25
CA TYR A 97 4.39 -27.58 15.15
C TYR A 97 2.95 -27.18 15.42
N PHE A 98 1.98 -27.77 14.71
CA PHE A 98 0.55 -27.50 14.92
C PHE A 98 0.04 -27.91 16.31
N SER A 99 0.63 -28.94 16.92
CA SER A 99 0.27 -29.36 18.28
C SER A 99 0.58 -28.29 19.32
N LYS A 100 1.57 -27.41 19.07
CA LYS A 100 1.88 -26.26 19.95
C LYS A 100 0.75 -25.25 20.07
N ALA A 101 -0.18 -25.23 19.12
CA ALA A 101 -1.32 -24.32 19.15
C ALA A 101 -2.31 -24.66 20.28
N PHE A 102 -2.15 -25.82 20.92
CA PHE A 102 -3.07 -26.34 21.93
C PHE A 102 -2.36 -26.62 23.24
N VAL A 103 -2.95 -26.19 24.37
CA VAL A 103 -2.50 -26.60 25.71
C VAL A 103 -2.72 -28.09 25.93
N THR A 104 -3.79 -28.64 25.38
CA THR A 104 -4.08 -30.08 25.37
C THR A 104 -4.40 -30.50 23.95
N VAL A 105 -3.56 -31.36 23.38
CA VAL A 105 -3.66 -31.78 21.98
C VAL A 105 -4.96 -32.56 21.74
N PRO A 106 -5.84 -32.12 20.83
CA PRO A 106 -7.08 -32.83 20.53
C PRO A 106 -6.82 -34.22 19.93
N ALA A 107 -7.65 -35.21 20.28
CA ALA A 107 -7.52 -36.56 19.71
C ALA A 107 -7.66 -36.59 18.17
N ASN A 108 -8.42 -35.64 17.60
CA ASN A 108 -8.62 -35.48 16.17
C ASN A 108 -7.66 -34.48 15.51
N ILE A 109 -6.51 -34.17 16.13
CA ILE A 109 -5.54 -33.17 15.66
C ILE A 109 -5.15 -33.35 14.19
N LYS A 110 -4.91 -34.59 13.73
CA LYS A 110 -4.56 -34.86 12.32
C LYS A 110 -5.64 -34.34 11.35
N SER A 111 -6.91 -34.57 11.68
CA SER A 111 -8.03 -34.08 10.87
C SER A 111 -8.13 -32.54 10.90
N GLN A 112 -7.87 -31.92 12.06
CA GLN A 112 -7.85 -30.47 12.17
C GLN A 112 -6.70 -29.84 11.37
N ILE A 113 -5.51 -30.44 11.42
CA ILE A 113 -4.36 -30.03 10.61
C ILE A 113 -4.71 -30.10 9.12
N HIS A 114 -5.27 -31.22 8.66
CA HIS A 114 -5.70 -31.34 7.27
C HIS A 114 -6.69 -30.26 6.87
N LYS A 115 -7.72 -29.99 7.68
CA LYS A 115 -8.70 -28.91 7.40
C LYS A 115 -8.04 -27.53 7.32
N ALA A 116 -7.18 -27.20 8.28
CA ALA A 116 -6.47 -25.92 8.31
C ALA A 116 -5.53 -25.75 7.09
N MET A 117 -4.85 -26.83 6.69
CA MET A 117 -3.98 -26.83 5.51
C MET A 117 -4.77 -26.74 4.21
N THR A 118 -5.93 -27.39 4.10
CA THR A 118 -6.82 -27.27 2.94
C THR A 118 -7.34 -25.85 2.76
N ALA A 119 -7.67 -25.16 3.86
CA ALA A 119 -8.14 -23.77 3.81
C ALA A 119 -7.13 -22.78 3.20
N VAL A 120 -5.85 -23.15 3.12
CA VAL A 120 -4.77 -22.33 2.56
C VAL A 120 -4.12 -23.00 1.34
N ASP A 121 -4.78 -24.00 0.75
CA ASP A 121 -4.28 -24.79 -0.38
C ASP A 121 -2.87 -25.37 -0.14
N LEU A 122 -2.62 -25.93 1.05
CA LEU A 122 -1.34 -26.55 1.38
C LEU A 122 -1.47 -28.07 1.40
N VAL A 123 -0.81 -28.73 0.44
CA VAL A 123 -0.76 -30.19 0.35
C VAL A 123 0.66 -30.69 0.64
N VAL A 124 0.96 -30.97 1.91
CA VAL A 124 2.23 -31.59 2.33
C VAL A 124 2.01 -32.64 3.41
N PRO A 125 2.87 -33.67 3.51
CA PRO A 125 2.79 -34.67 4.58
C PRO A 125 3.06 -34.05 5.96
N ILE A 126 2.25 -34.38 6.96
CA ILE A 126 2.33 -33.78 8.31
C ILE A 126 3.56 -34.23 9.11
N ASP A 127 4.24 -35.29 8.67
CA ASP A 127 5.49 -35.83 9.22
C ASP A 127 6.74 -35.13 8.66
N LYS A 128 6.59 -34.28 7.63
CA LYS A 128 7.67 -33.46 7.10
C LYS A 128 8.06 -32.37 8.10
N LYS A 129 9.34 -31.96 8.12
CA LYS A 129 9.79 -30.84 8.96
C LYS A 129 9.46 -29.49 8.33
N VAL A 130 9.24 -28.49 9.18
CA VAL A 130 8.92 -27.12 8.73
C VAL A 130 10.07 -26.49 7.94
N VAL A 131 11.33 -26.80 8.29
CA VAL A 131 12.53 -26.33 7.57
C VAL A 131 12.61 -26.82 6.12
N ASP A 132 12.00 -27.97 5.82
CA ASP A 132 12.04 -28.59 4.49
C ASP A 132 10.98 -28.02 3.53
N LEU A 133 10.22 -27.02 3.98
CA LEU A 133 9.18 -26.35 3.21
C LEU A 133 9.73 -25.16 2.44
N SER A 134 9.14 -24.89 1.28
CA SER A 134 9.42 -23.65 0.56
C SER A 134 8.99 -22.43 1.38
N GLY A 135 9.56 -21.25 1.11
CA GLY A 135 9.11 -20.01 1.78
C GLY A 135 7.61 -19.73 1.60
N GLY A 136 7.04 -20.05 0.43
CA GLY A 136 5.59 -19.96 0.19
C GLY A 136 4.78 -20.97 1.01
N GLN A 137 5.26 -22.22 1.12
CA GLN A 137 4.64 -23.24 1.99
C GLN A 137 4.75 -22.87 3.48
N GLN A 138 5.86 -22.28 3.91
CA GLN A 138 6.03 -21.78 5.27
C GLN A 138 5.05 -20.65 5.57
N ALA A 139 4.86 -19.70 4.66
CA ALA A 139 3.84 -18.65 4.81
C ALA A 139 2.42 -19.25 4.94
N ARG A 140 2.06 -20.22 4.09
CA ARG A 140 0.79 -20.97 4.19
C ARG A 140 0.65 -21.70 5.53
N ILE A 141 1.72 -22.29 6.06
CA ILE A 141 1.71 -22.92 7.39
C ILE A 141 1.39 -21.91 8.48
N LEU A 142 1.96 -20.70 8.44
CA LEU A 142 1.72 -19.69 9.47
C LEU A 142 0.25 -19.24 9.50
N LEU A 143 -0.36 -19.12 8.32
CA LEU A 143 -1.79 -18.84 8.20
C LEU A 143 -2.62 -20.02 8.73
N ALA A 144 -2.36 -21.24 8.26
CA ALA A 144 -3.06 -22.44 8.76
C ALA A 144 -2.89 -22.65 10.27
N TYR A 145 -1.73 -22.30 10.83
CA TYR A 145 -1.47 -22.36 12.28
C TYR A 145 -2.33 -21.36 13.06
N ALA A 146 -2.61 -20.19 12.51
CA ALA A 146 -3.57 -19.25 13.11
C ALA A 146 -5.01 -19.79 13.03
N LEU A 147 -5.39 -20.40 11.90
CA LEU A 147 -6.73 -20.94 11.69
C LEU A 147 -7.06 -22.13 12.60
N ILE A 148 -6.09 -23.02 12.83
CA ILE A 148 -6.32 -24.23 13.64
C ILE A 148 -6.64 -23.93 15.11
N GLN A 149 -6.22 -22.76 15.61
CA GLN A 149 -6.50 -22.31 16.97
C GLN A 149 -7.99 -22.00 17.18
N ASN A 150 -8.75 -21.79 16.09
CA ASN A 150 -10.16 -21.45 16.11
C ASN A 150 -10.49 -20.27 17.06
N PRO A 151 -9.78 -19.12 16.94
CA PRO A 151 -9.91 -18.00 17.87
C PRO A 151 -11.26 -17.28 17.74
N ASP A 152 -11.72 -16.65 18.81
CA ASP A 152 -12.92 -15.80 18.81
C ASP A 152 -12.75 -14.52 17.97
N ILE A 153 -11.50 -14.04 17.86
CA ILE A 153 -11.08 -12.97 16.97
C ILE A 153 -9.87 -13.44 16.16
N LEU A 154 -10.02 -13.54 14.84
CA LEU A 154 -8.93 -13.81 13.91
C LEU A 154 -8.42 -12.49 13.31
N LEU A 155 -7.12 -12.21 13.46
CA LEU A 155 -6.46 -11.04 12.90
C LEU A 155 -5.54 -11.45 11.74
N LEU A 156 -5.76 -10.90 10.55
CA LEU A 156 -4.98 -11.23 9.36
C LEU A 156 -4.35 -9.96 8.78
N ASP A 157 -3.02 -9.92 8.71
CA ASP A 157 -2.25 -8.80 8.16
C ASP A 157 -1.63 -9.23 6.82
N GLU A 158 -2.19 -8.72 5.71
CA GLU A 158 -1.86 -9.07 4.33
C GLU A 158 -1.85 -10.60 4.05
N PRO A 159 -2.96 -11.32 4.31
CA PRO A 159 -2.98 -12.78 4.22
C PRO A 159 -2.90 -13.33 2.79
N THR A 160 -3.14 -12.48 1.78
CA THR A 160 -3.01 -12.83 0.35
C THR A 160 -1.55 -12.84 -0.11
N ASN A 161 -0.62 -12.26 0.67
CA ASN A 161 0.79 -12.29 0.35
C ASN A 161 1.27 -13.74 0.24
N ASN A 162 2.01 -14.04 -0.84
CA ASN A 162 2.58 -15.35 -1.11
C ASN A 162 1.55 -16.48 -1.40
N LEU A 163 0.26 -16.16 -1.54
CA LEU A 163 -0.75 -17.07 -2.09
C LEU A 163 -0.86 -16.90 -3.61
N ASP A 164 -1.17 -18.00 -4.28
CA ASP A 164 -1.62 -17.97 -5.68
C ASP A 164 -3.14 -17.87 -5.72
N LYS A 165 -3.71 -17.78 -6.93
CA LYS A 165 -5.15 -17.62 -7.11
C LYS A 165 -5.97 -18.71 -6.40
N ALA A 166 -5.56 -19.97 -6.52
CA ALA A 166 -6.24 -21.09 -5.87
C ALA A 166 -6.20 -20.97 -4.33
N GLY A 167 -5.04 -20.60 -3.76
CA GLY A 167 -4.92 -20.34 -2.32
C GLY A 167 -5.78 -19.17 -1.84
N ILE A 168 -5.90 -18.10 -2.64
CA ILE A 168 -6.79 -16.96 -2.33
C ILE A 168 -8.25 -17.42 -2.35
N ASP A 169 -8.68 -18.15 -3.37
CA ASP A 169 -10.05 -18.65 -3.50
C ASP A 169 -10.43 -19.54 -2.29
N HIS A 170 -9.55 -20.46 -1.88
CA HIS A 170 -9.75 -21.29 -0.68
C HIS A 170 -9.80 -20.50 0.62
N LEU A 171 -8.96 -19.46 0.75
CA LEU A 171 -8.99 -18.58 1.91
C LEU A 171 -10.31 -17.80 1.97
N ILE A 172 -10.80 -17.29 0.84
CA ILE A 172 -12.10 -16.61 0.75
C ILE A 172 -13.22 -17.56 1.20
N GLU A 173 -13.27 -18.77 0.65
CA GLU A 173 -14.25 -19.79 1.04
C GLU A 173 -14.23 -20.04 2.56
N PHE A 174 -13.03 -20.18 3.13
CA PHE A 174 -12.87 -20.35 4.57
C PHE A 174 -13.39 -19.15 5.35
N LEU A 175 -12.99 -17.92 5.00
CA LEU A 175 -13.37 -16.70 5.71
C LEU A 175 -14.87 -16.41 5.64
N VAL A 176 -15.50 -16.72 4.51
CA VAL A 176 -16.96 -16.63 4.34
C VAL A 176 -17.67 -17.64 5.26
N MET A 177 -17.15 -18.86 5.36
CA MET A 177 -17.71 -19.90 6.24
C MET A 177 -17.33 -19.76 7.71
N TYR A 178 -16.35 -18.91 8.04
CA TYR A 178 -15.89 -18.70 9.41
C TYR A 178 -16.97 -17.96 10.21
N ASN A 179 -17.48 -18.61 11.24
CA ASN A 179 -18.63 -18.14 12.02
C ASN A 179 -18.24 -17.25 13.22
N LYS A 180 -16.99 -16.80 13.29
CA LYS A 180 -16.47 -15.94 14.35
C LYS A 180 -15.91 -14.65 13.76
N THR A 181 -15.44 -13.76 14.62
CA THR A 181 -15.00 -12.42 14.23
C THR A 181 -13.68 -12.48 13.45
N VAL A 182 -13.61 -11.78 12.33
CA VAL A 182 -12.38 -11.62 11.55
C VAL A 182 -12.09 -10.14 11.34
N MET A 183 -10.84 -9.74 11.55
CA MET A 183 -10.35 -8.44 11.14
C MET A 183 -9.17 -8.59 10.17
N VAL A 184 -9.32 -8.03 8.96
CA VAL A 184 -8.35 -8.21 7.87
C VAL A 184 -7.76 -6.87 7.46
N ILE A 185 -6.44 -6.82 7.30
CA ILE A 185 -5.72 -5.78 6.57
C ILE A 185 -5.29 -6.40 5.24
N SER A 186 -5.68 -5.79 4.13
CA SER A 186 -5.15 -6.16 2.82
C SER A 186 -5.15 -4.97 1.85
N HIS A 187 -4.31 -5.05 0.84
CA HIS A 187 -4.36 -4.19 -0.34
C HIS A 187 -5.16 -4.78 -1.52
N ASP A 188 -5.64 -6.03 -1.41
CA ASP A 188 -6.42 -6.70 -2.47
C ASP A 188 -7.92 -6.41 -2.32
N ALA A 189 -8.43 -5.53 -3.18
CA ALA A 189 -9.81 -5.07 -3.13
C ALA A 189 -10.84 -6.16 -3.45
N ASP A 190 -10.54 -7.02 -4.45
CA ASP A 190 -11.44 -8.10 -4.87
C ASP A 190 -11.57 -9.12 -3.73
N PHE A 191 -10.44 -9.50 -3.11
CA PHE A 191 -10.41 -10.37 -1.94
C PHE A 191 -11.24 -9.82 -0.78
N LEU A 192 -11.02 -8.55 -0.40
CA LEU A 192 -11.73 -7.94 0.72
C LEU A 192 -13.24 -7.85 0.45
N ASN A 193 -13.63 -7.54 -0.78
CA ASN A 193 -15.03 -7.37 -1.13
C ASN A 193 -15.87 -8.65 -0.97
N CYS A 194 -15.26 -9.84 -1.09
CA CYS A 194 -15.96 -11.10 -0.99
C CYS A 194 -16.59 -11.40 0.39
N PHE A 195 -16.05 -10.84 1.47
CA PHE A 195 -16.48 -11.17 2.83
C PHE A 195 -16.62 -9.97 3.77
N THR A 196 -16.20 -8.76 3.36
CA THR A 196 -16.28 -7.57 4.22
C THR A 196 -17.72 -7.16 4.48
N GLU A 197 -18.07 -6.97 5.75
CA GLU A 197 -19.36 -6.46 6.19
C GLU A 197 -19.28 -5.00 6.71
N GLY A 198 -18.05 -4.53 6.95
CA GLY A 198 -17.77 -3.15 7.31
C GLY A 198 -16.28 -2.82 7.30
N VAL A 199 -15.96 -1.54 7.22
CA VAL A 199 -14.58 -1.05 7.15
C VAL A 199 -14.31 -0.09 8.29
N VAL A 200 -13.23 -0.35 9.02
CA VAL A 200 -12.59 0.64 9.90
C VAL A 200 -11.52 1.33 9.08
N TYR A 201 -11.75 2.59 8.72
CA TYR A 201 -10.79 3.41 8.00
C TYR A 201 -9.93 4.20 8.99
N LEU A 202 -8.64 3.90 9.03
CA LEU A 202 -7.64 4.63 9.81
C LEU A 202 -6.99 5.70 8.94
N ASP A 203 -7.20 6.95 9.35
CA ASP A 203 -6.67 8.09 8.65
C ASP A 203 -5.21 8.39 9.05
N ALA A 204 -4.32 8.45 8.07
CA ALA A 204 -2.89 8.60 8.32
C ALA A 204 -2.48 9.99 8.85
N PHE A 205 -3.35 11.02 8.77
CA PHE A 205 -3.03 12.39 9.18
C PHE A 205 -3.62 12.72 10.52
N THR A 206 -4.94 12.55 10.62
CA THR A 206 -5.68 12.79 11.85
C THR A 206 -5.39 11.72 12.90
N LYS A 207 -4.86 10.56 12.46
CA LYS A 207 -4.61 9.39 13.32
C LYS A 207 -5.87 8.84 13.98
N LYS A 208 -7.04 9.24 13.47
CA LYS A 208 -8.38 8.86 13.92
C LYS A 208 -8.94 7.76 13.04
N THR A 209 -9.94 7.05 13.56
CA THR A 209 -10.68 6.04 12.83
C THR A 209 -12.08 6.51 12.49
N GLU A 210 -12.56 6.10 11.32
CA GLU A 210 -13.96 6.19 10.91
C GLU A 210 -14.48 4.77 10.63
N VAL A 211 -15.76 4.53 10.87
CA VAL A 211 -16.37 3.21 10.67
C VAL A 211 -17.47 3.31 9.63
N TYR A 212 -17.42 2.42 8.66
CA TYR A 212 -18.35 2.32 7.55
C TYR A 212 -18.97 0.92 7.54
N VAL A 213 -20.23 0.83 7.12
CA VAL A 213 -20.98 -0.42 7.04
C VAL A 213 -21.28 -0.71 5.58
N GLY A 214 -21.02 -1.94 5.14
CA GLY A 214 -21.19 -2.34 3.76
C GLY A 214 -20.01 -3.18 3.25
N ASP A 215 -20.17 -3.67 2.03
CA ASP A 215 -19.06 -4.30 1.30
C ASP A 215 -17.95 -3.30 0.99
N TYR A 216 -16.78 -3.84 0.63
CA TYR A 216 -15.57 -3.03 0.48
C TYR A 216 -15.73 -1.96 -0.61
N PHE A 217 -16.25 -2.32 -1.78
CA PHE A 217 -16.37 -1.38 -2.89
C PHE A 217 -17.35 -0.25 -2.61
N SER A 218 -18.52 -0.54 -2.03
CA SER A 218 -19.50 0.48 -1.68
C SER A 218 -18.91 1.51 -0.70
N VAL A 219 -18.13 1.04 0.27
CA VAL A 219 -17.46 1.93 1.23
C VAL A 219 -16.37 2.76 0.56
N VAL A 220 -15.56 2.17 -0.32
CA VAL A 220 -14.52 2.92 -1.05
C VAL A 220 -15.15 4.02 -1.91
N GLU A 221 -16.27 3.74 -2.58
CA GLU A 221 -17.04 4.74 -3.34
C GLU A 221 -17.60 5.84 -2.42
N GLU A 222 -18.13 5.49 -1.25
CA GLU A 222 -18.63 6.46 -0.27
C GLU A 222 -17.52 7.39 0.22
N ILE A 223 -16.36 6.83 0.59
CA ILE A 223 -15.17 7.58 1.01
C ILE A 223 -14.71 8.51 -0.12
N ALA A 224 -14.62 8.01 -1.35
CA ALA A 224 -14.21 8.81 -2.51
C ALA A 224 -15.18 9.96 -2.79
N ALA A 225 -16.49 9.70 -2.78
CA ALA A 225 -17.52 10.72 -2.99
C ALA A 225 -17.51 11.77 -1.88
N ARG A 226 -17.27 11.37 -0.63
CA ARG A 226 -17.13 12.31 0.50
C ARG A 226 -15.91 13.20 0.33
N ILE A 227 -14.74 12.62 0.02
CA ILE A 227 -13.50 13.37 -0.24
C ILE A 227 -13.72 14.37 -1.39
N GLU A 228 -14.39 13.96 -2.46
CA GLU A 228 -14.68 14.86 -3.59
C GLU A 228 -15.58 16.03 -3.18
N ARG A 229 -16.61 15.79 -2.35
CA ARG A 229 -17.49 16.84 -1.81
C ARG A 229 -16.70 17.80 -0.92
N GLU A 230 -15.81 17.29 -0.07
CA GLU A 230 -14.95 18.10 0.80
C GLU A 230 -13.98 18.96 -0.03
N ILE A 231 -13.37 18.40 -1.09
CA ILE A 231 -12.52 19.15 -2.03
C ILE A 231 -13.31 20.27 -2.72
N LYS A 232 -14.51 19.97 -3.24
CA LYS A 232 -15.37 20.98 -3.89
C LYS A 232 -15.76 22.10 -2.94
N LYS A 233 -16.17 21.77 -1.71
CA LYS A 233 -16.51 22.74 -0.67
C LYS A 233 -15.31 23.63 -0.35
N ASN A 234 -14.13 23.04 -0.19
CA ASN A 234 -12.92 23.78 0.10
C ASN A 234 -12.44 24.66 -1.06
N ALA A 235 -12.60 24.24 -2.31
CA ALA A 235 -12.30 25.07 -3.48
C ALA A 235 -13.25 26.27 -3.59
N GLN A 236 -14.54 26.08 -3.25
CA GLN A 236 -15.51 27.18 -3.18
C GLN A 236 -15.15 28.17 -2.07
N LEU A 237 -14.81 27.67 -0.87
CA LEU A 237 -14.33 28.49 0.24
C LEU A 237 -13.06 29.27 -0.12
N GLU A 238 -12.08 28.65 -0.79
CA GLU A 238 -10.87 29.34 -1.26
C GLU A 238 -11.17 30.48 -2.22
N LYS A 239 -12.09 30.27 -3.18
CA LYS A 239 -12.51 31.30 -4.12
C LYS A 239 -13.20 32.46 -3.39
N GLU A 240 -14.08 32.16 -2.45
CA GLU A 240 -14.79 33.16 -1.65
C GLU A 240 -13.83 33.97 -0.78
N ILE A 241 -12.86 33.31 -0.13
CA ILE A 241 -11.79 33.97 0.62
C ILE A 241 -10.98 34.90 -0.28
N LEU A 242 -10.61 34.46 -1.49
CA LEU A 242 -9.85 35.28 -2.44
C LEU A 242 -10.65 36.51 -2.88
N ASP A 243 -11.91 36.33 -3.26
CA ASP A 243 -12.81 37.41 -3.68
C ASP A 243 -13.05 38.41 -2.54
N ASN A 244 -13.24 37.92 -1.31
CA ASN A 244 -13.43 38.77 -0.15
C ASN A 244 -12.14 39.50 0.25
N LYS A 245 -10.96 38.87 0.15
CA LYS A 245 -9.66 39.56 0.32
C LYS A 245 -9.45 40.66 -0.73
N ALA A 246 -9.82 40.41 -1.98
CA ALA A 246 -9.75 41.42 -3.04
C ALA A 246 -10.67 42.62 -2.75
N LYS A 247 -11.91 42.35 -2.28
CA LYS A 247 -12.85 43.38 -1.82
C LYS A 247 -12.30 44.16 -0.62
N VAL A 248 -11.75 43.48 0.38
CA VAL A 248 -11.13 44.10 1.56
C VAL A 248 -10.03 45.06 1.13
N ASN A 249 -9.11 44.64 0.27
CA ASN A 249 -8.03 45.50 -0.25
C ASN A 249 -8.60 46.70 -1.03
N PHE A 250 -9.60 46.50 -1.88
CA PHE A 250 -10.23 47.58 -2.64
C PHE A 250 -10.96 48.60 -1.74
N PHE A 251 -11.64 48.15 -0.69
CA PHE A 251 -12.42 49.01 0.20
C PHE A 251 -11.61 49.60 1.36
N ALA A 252 -10.47 49.02 1.72
CA ALA A 252 -9.58 49.51 2.79
C ALA A 252 -9.03 50.92 2.51
N HIS A 253 -8.82 51.25 1.24
CA HIS A 253 -8.36 52.57 0.79
C HIS A 253 -9.47 53.63 0.70
N LYS A 254 -10.75 53.26 0.93
CA LYS A 254 -11.89 54.20 0.88
C LYS A 254 -12.34 54.66 2.26
N GLY A 255 -12.78 55.92 2.39
CA GLY A 255 -13.26 56.52 3.64
C GLY A 255 -14.75 56.23 3.96
N GLY A 256 -15.13 56.41 5.22
CA GLY A 256 -16.55 56.37 5.65
C GLY A 256 -17.15 54.95 5.78
N LYS A 257 -18.40 54.76 5.34
CA LYS A 257 -19.15 53.49 5.44
C LYS A 257 -18.42 52.30 4.80
N MET A 258 -17.59 52.55 3.78
CA MET A 258 -16.83 51.51 3.07
C MET A 258 -15.73 50.88 3.94
N ARG A 259 -15.13 51.65 4.88
CA ARG A 259 -14.13 51.12 5.82
C ARG A 259 -14.76 50.17 6.85
N LYS A 260 -16.01 50.43 7.29
CA LYS A 260 -16.77 49.50 8.14
C LYS A 260 -17.08 48.19 7.41
N LEU A 261 -17.43 48.28 6.12
CA LEU A 261 -17.67 47.12 5.27
C LEU A 261 -16.41 46.26 5.09
N ALA A 262 -15.24 46.90 4.92
CA ALA A 262 -13.95 46.21 4.86
C ALA A 262 -13.60 45.49 6.18
N SER A 263 -13.91 46.08 7.34
CA SER A 263 -13.70 45.43 8.65
C SER A 263 -14.55 44.17 8.79
N LYS A 264 -15.83 44.25 8.42
CA LYS A 264 -16.75 43.12 8.49
C LYS A 264 -16.35 41.98 7.55
N LEU A 265 -15.99 42.30 6.31
CA LEU A 265 -15.47 41.32 5.35
C LEU A 265 -14.17 40.67 5.83
N LYS A 266 -13.34 41.40 6.60
CA LYS A 266 -12.11 40.85 7.17
C LYS A 266 -12.39 39.84 8.28
N GLU A 267 -13.39 40.09 9.13
CA GLU A 267 -13.88 39.13 10.12
C GLU A 267 -14.47 37.88 9.45
N GLU A 268 -15.32 38.06 8.42
CA GLU A 268 -15.88 36.96 7.62
C GLU A 268 -14.78 36.13 6.94
N VAL A 269 -13.73 36.76 6.40
CA VAL A 269 -12.57 36.04 5.84
C VAL A 269 -11.85 35.21 6.89
N GLN A 270 -11.66 35.74 8.10
CA GLN A 270 -10.99 35.03 9.17
C GLN A 270 -11.80 33.81 9.62
N GLU A 271 -13.12 33.96 9.78
CA GLU A 271 -14.03 32.87 10.12
C GLU A 271 -14.09 31.79 9.02
N LEU A 272 -14.06 32.20 7.74
CA LEU A 272 -13.97 31.26 6.62
C LEU A 272 -12.62 30.52 6.56
N GLU A 273 -11.53 31.18 6.96
CA GLU A 273 -10.20 30.56 7.08
C GLU A 273 -10.14 29.55 8.23
N GLU A 274 -10.79 29.84 9.36
CA GLU A 274 -10.90 28.93 10.52
C GLU A 274 -11.84 27.74 10.26
N ASN A 275 -12.94 27.95 9.52
CA ASN A 275 -13.88 26.90 9.12
C ASN A 275 -13.42 26.08 7.92
N LYS A 276 -12.30 26.46 7.30
CA LYS A 276 -11.68 25.65 6.27
C LYS A 276 -11.27 24.35 6.92
N VAL A 277 -12.01 23.28 6.62
CA VAL A 277 -11.53 21.92 6.89
C VAL A 277 -10.17 21.86 6.26
N ASP A 278 -9.13 21.57 7.06
CA ASP A 278 -7.76 21.50 6.61
C ASP A 278 -7.75 20.65 5.33
N VAL A 279 -7.66 21.29 4.16
CA VAL A 279 -7.59 20.57 2.90
C VAL A 279 -6.29 19.83 3.02
N ARG A 280 -6.36 18.53 3.29
CA ARG A 280 -5.16 17.74 3.51
C ARG A 280 -4.34 17.95 2.25
N ARG A 281 -3.11 18.44 2.40
CA ARG A 281 -2.29 18.76 1.22
C ARG A 281 -1.97 17.50 0.42
N GLU A 282 -2.00 16.34 1.08
CA GLU A 282 -1.93 15.00 0.50
C GLU A 282 -3.28 14.52 -0.09
N ASP A 283 -4.38 15.25 0.14
CA ASP A 283 -5.62 15.03 -0.62
C ASP A 283 -5.57 15.61 -2.03
N LYS A 284 -4.55 16.42 -2.34
CA LYS A 284 -4.36 16.95 -3.69
C LYS A 284 -3.81 15.84 -4.58
N THR A 285 -4.52 15.53 -5.65
CA THR A 285 -3.96 14.72 -6.72
C THR A 285 -2.73 15.42 -7.30
N ILE A 286 -1.65 14.65 -7.56
CA ILE A 286 -0.49 15.16 -8.29
C ILE A 286 -0.93 15.79 -9.61
N ARG A 287 -0.17 16.78 -10.08
CA ARG A 287 -0.46 17.40 -11.38
C ARG A 287 -0.22 16.40 -12.50
N ASP A 288 -0.95 16.54 -13.60
CA ASP A 288 -0.62 15.81 -14.82
C ASP A 288 0.84 16.12 -15.21
N PHE A 289 1.56 15.08 -15.61
CA PHE A 289 2.96 15.17 -15.97
C PHE A 289 3.26 14.27 -17.17
N LYS A 290 4.37 14.55 -17.83
CA LYS A 290 4.91 13.75 -18.93
C LYS A 290 6.32 13.31 -18.55
N ILE A 291 6.61 12.04 -18.75
CA ILE A 291 7.98 11.53 -18.69
C ILE A 291 8.61 11.81 -20.06
N PRO A 292 9.67 12.62 -20.16
CA PRO A 292 10.37 12.85 -21.42
C PRO A 292 11.16 11.60 -21.80
N ASP A 293 11.34 11.35 -23.09
CA ASP A 293 12.18 10.26 -23.58
C ASP A 293 13.46 10.78 -24.24
N GLN A 294 14.52 9.98 -24.18
CA GLN A 294 15.81 10.31 -24.78
C GLN A 294 15.81 10.34 -26.33
N GLY A 295 14.72 9.93 -27.00
CA GLY A 295 14.64 9.92 -28.46
C GLY A 295 15.50 8.84 -29.14
N ILE A 296 15.74 7.71 -28.45
CA ILE A 296 16.55 6.61 -28.97
C ILE A 296 15.85 5.94 -30.15
N VAL A 297 16.59 5.70 -31.23
CA VAL A 297 16.13 4.98 -32.42
C VAL A 297 16.81 3.62 -32.53
N GLY A 298 16.05 2.57 -32.79
CA GLY A 298 16.54 1.20 -32.98
C GLY A 298 16.17 0.27 -31.83
N ASN A 299 16.96 -0.80 -31.66
CA ASN A 299 16.77 -1.77 -30.58
C ASN A 299 17.37 -1.21 -29.28
N VAL A 300 16.52 -0.90 -28.31
CA VAL A 300 16.88 -0.35 -26.99
C VAL A 300 17.31 -1.46 -26.04
N VAL A 301 16.60 -2.60 -26.05
CA VAL A 301 16.89 -3.75 -25.19
C VAL A 301 16.80 -5.03 -26.02
N ILE A 302 17.74 -5.94 -25.81
CA ILE A 302 17.70 -7.30 -26.35
C ILE A 302 17.87 -8.29 -25.20
N ILE A 303 16.90 -9.18 -24.99
CA ILE A 303 16.92 -10.21 -23.95
C ILE A 303 16.86 -11.59 -24.61
N LYS A 304 17.97 -12.33 -24.52
CA LYS A 304 18.13 -13.68 -25.11
C LYS A 304 17.88 -14.82 -24.11
N SER A 305 18.02 -14.53 -22.83
CA SER A 305 17.73 -15.48 -21.78
C SER A 305 17.43 -14.76 -20.47
N VAL A 306 16.64 -15.41 -19.64
CA VAL A 306 16.32 -14.94 -18.30
C VAL A 306 16.53 -16.05 -17.31
N LYS A 307 17.15 -15.71 -16.18
CA LYS A 307 17.30 -16.64 -15.07
C LYS A 307 16.02 -16.59 -14.23
N ILE A 308 15.33 -17.71 -14.14
CA ILE A 308 14.14 -17.88 -13.30
C ILE A 308 14.47 -18.82 -12.13
N ILE A 309 13.73 -18.68 -11.04
CA ILE A 309 13.78 -19.60 -9.92
C ILE A 309 12.57 -20.51 -10.00
N LYS A 310 12.81 -21.81 -10.13
CA LYS A 310 11.75 -22.82 -10.18
C LYS A 310 12.12 -23.96 -9.23
N ASN A 311 11.21 -24.31 -8.33
CA ASN A 311 11.47 -25.31 -7.28
C ASN A 311 12.75 -25.03 -6.46
N HIS A 312 13.06 -23.75 -6.21
CA HIS A 312 14.30 -23.28 -5.56
C HIS A 312 15.61 -23.54 -6.31
N GLU A 313 15.54 -24.00 -7.55
CA GLU A 313 16.69 -24.15 -8.42
C GLU A 313 16.71 -23.04 -9.49
N PRO A 314 17.88 -22.46 -9.77
CA PRO A 314 18.03 -21.51 -10.86
C PRO A 314 17.96 -22.23 -12.22
N GLU A 315 16.99 -21.85 -13.05
CA GLU A 315 16.83 -22.34 -14.42
C GLU A 315 17.03 -21.17 -15.40
N ILE A 316 17.76 -21.41 -16.49
CA ILE A 316 17.91 -20.41 -17.56
C ILE A 316 16.85 -20.69 -18.62
N LYS A 317 15.92 -19.75 -18.78
CA LYS A 317 14.91 -19.79 -19.84
C LYS A 317 15.40 -18.97 -21.03
N LYS A 318 15.59 -19.62 -22.19
CA LYS A 318 15.90 -18.91 -23.43
C LYS A 318 14.65 -18.18 -23.91
N ILE A 319 14.79 -16.90 -24.20
CA ILE A 319 13.75 -16.05 -24.77
C ILE A 319 14.38 -15.20 -25.87
N ASP A 320 13.59 -14.58 -26.74
CA ASP A 320 14.14 -13.64 -27.73
C ASP A 320 13.23 -12.42 -27.78
N ILE A 321 13.49 -11.49 -26.87
CA ILE A 321 12.73 -10.26 -26.74
C ILE A 321 13.60 -9.12 -27.22
N ILE A 322 13.06 -8.31 -28.13
CA ILE A 322 13.68 -7.10 -28.63
C ILE A 322 12.71 -5.96 -28.38
N LEU A 323 13.15 -4.96 -27.62
CA LEU A 323 12.38 -3.75 -27.36
C LEU A 323 12.97 -2.59 -28.14
N ARG A 324 12.13 -1.92 -28.91
CA ARG A 324 12.41 -0.69 -29.64
C ARG A 324 11.70 0.48 -28.98
N GLN A 325 11.90 1.68 -29.52
CA GLN A 325 11.12 2.85 -29.12
C GLN A 325 9.61 2.54 -29.19
N ARG A 326 8.87 2.95 -28.15
CA ARG A 326 7.43 2.67 -27.92
C ARG A 326 7.06 1.22 -27.63
N ASP A 327 8.00 0.27 -27.62
CA ASP A 327 7.69 -1.09 -27.17
C ASP A 327 7.47 -1.13 -25.67
N ARG A 328 6.49 -1.94 -25.27
CA ARG A 328 5.99 -2.04 -23.90
C ARG A 328 5.85 -3.51 -23.55
N LEU A 329 6.77 -3.97 -22.71
CA LEU A 329 6.82 -5.33 -22.22
C LEU A 329 6.18 -5.42 -20.84
N LEU A 330 5.10 -6.20 -20.73
CA LEU A 330 4.59 -6.66 -19.44
C LEU A 330 5.31 -7.95 -19.04
N ILE A 331 5.85 -8.01 -17.83
CA ILE A 331 6.39 -9.25 -17.26
C ILE A 331 5.42 -9.76 -16.20
N SER A 332 4.90 -10.97 -16.41
CA SER A 332 3.94 -11.63 -15.52
C SER A 332 4.51 -12.94 -14.96
N GLY A 333 3.97 -13.39 -13.82
CA GLY A 333 4.38 -14.64 -13.18
C GLY A 333 4.18 -14.63 -11.66
N PRO A 334 4.24 -15.80 -11.00
CA PRO A 334 4.02 -15.92 -9.56
C PRO A 334 5.10 -15.18 -8.74
N ASN A 335 4.81 -14.95 -7.47
CA ASN A 335 5.78 -14.36 -6.54
C ASN A 335 6.95 -15.32 -6.30
N GLY A 336 8.16 -14.77 -6.20
CA GLY A 336 9.38 -15.57 -5.97
C GLY A 336 10.00 -16.22 -7.21
N ILE A 337 9.42 -16.08 -8.42
CA ILE A 337 10.00 -16.63 -9.67
C ILE A 337 11.25 -15.87 -10.16
N GLY A 338 11.53 -14.69 -9.59
CA GLY A 338 12.71 -13.88 -9.91
C GLY A 338 12.44 -12.61 -10.74
N LYS A 339 11.19 -12.11 -10.78
CA LYS A 339 10.78 -10.90 -11.53
C LYS A 339 11.67 -9.68 -11.23
N SER A 340 11.74 -9.25 -9.97
CA SER A 340 12.59 -8.12 -9.55
C SER A 340 14.07 -8.39 -9.72
N THR A 341 14.51 -9.65 -9.55
CA THR A 341 15.90 -10.06 -9.78
C THR A 341 16.29 -9.90 -11.25
N LEU A 342 15.39 -10.25 -12.17
CA LEU A 342 15.56 -10.03 -13.60
C LEU A 342 15.74 -8.55 -13.92
N LEU A 343 14.87 -7.67 -13.40
CA LEU A 343 15.01 -6.23 -13.63
C LEU A 343 16.30 -5.67 -13.08
N ARG A 344 16.69 -6.03 -11.84
CA ARG A 344 17.96 -5.56 -11.24
C ARG A 344 19.16 -6.01 -12.05
N SER A 345 19.18 -7.28 -12.47
CA SER A 345 20.26 -7.84 -13.27
C SER A 345 20.37 -7.16 -14.65
N LEU A 346 19.23 -6.79 -15.25
CA LEU A 346 19.17 -6.03 -16.49
C LEU A 346 19.71 -4.59 -16.31
N VAL A 347 19.27 -3.89 -15.26
CA VAL A 347 19.66 -2.49 -14.99
C VAL A 347 21.15 -2.37 -14.62
N ASN A 348 21.70 -3.35 -13.89
CA ASN A 348 23.10 -3.35 -13.45
C ASN A 348 24.08 -3.93 -14.49
N ASP A 349 23.62 -4.29 -15.69
CA ASP A 349 24.44 -4.93 -16.74
C ASP A 349 25.14 -6.23 -16.28
N GLU A 350 24.51 -6.95 -15.34
CA GLU A 350 25.04 -8.21 -14.79
C GLU A 350 24.62 -9.43 -15.62
N ASN A 351 23.66 -9.26 -16.54
CA ASN A 351 23.16 -10.32 -17.40
C ASN A 351 23.81 -10.30 -18.79
N LYS A 352 24.74 -11.22 -19.06
CA LYS A 352 25.41 -11.35 -20.37
C LYS A 352 24.44 -11.59 -21.54
N ASP A 353 23.25 -12.12 -21.26
CA ASP A 353 22.22 -12.43 -22.25
C ASP A 353 21.15 -11.34 -22.35
N ALA A 354 21.26 -10.23 -21.61
CA ALA A 354 20.38 -9.09 -21.73
C ALA A 354 21.18 -7.81 -21.91
N VAL A 355 21.09 -7.20 -23.09
CA VAL A 355 21.91 -6.04 -23.47
C VAL A 355 21.02 -4.83 -23.67
N ILE A 356 21.35 -3.75 -22.96
CA ILE A 356 20.78 -2.43 -23.19
C ILE A 356 21.68 -1.68 -24.17
N LEU A 357 21.10 -0.95 -25.13
CA LEU A 357 21.85 -0.13 -26.07
C LEU A 357 22.75 0.85 -25.32
N LYS A 358 24.01 0.97 -25.76
CA LYS A 358 24.99 1.90 -25.18
C LYS A 358 24.44 3.34 -25.17
N ASP A 359 24.76 4.07 -24.10
CA ASP A 359 24.34 5.47 -23.86
C ASP A 359 22.83 5.65 -23.60
N THR A 360 22.08 4.56 -23.45
CA THR A 360 20.69 4.60 -22.98
C THR A 360 20.63 4.97 -21.51
N ARG A 361 19.90 6.04 -21.18
CA ARG A 361 19.56 6.37 -19.79
C ARG A 361 18.44 5.44 -19.32
N VAL A 362 18.73 4.65 -18.30
CA VAL A 362 17.77 3.72 -17.71
C VAL A 362 17.11 4.38 -16.51
N GLY A 363 15.81 4.64 -16.63
CA GLY A 363 14.97 5.09 -15.51
C GLY A 363 14.40 3.88 -14.79
N TYR A 364 14.93 3.56 -13.60
CA TYR A 364 14.48 2.41 -12.82
C TYR A 364 13.68 2.82 -11.58
N TYR A 365 12.41 2.44 -11.54
CA TYR A 365 11.58 2.46 -10.34
C TYR A 365 11.62 1.08 -9.70
N SER A 366 12.26 0.94 -8.54
CA SER A 366 12.28 -0.33 -7.79
C SER A 366 11.21 -0.35 -6.71
N GLN A 367 10.63 -1.53 -6.49
CA GLN A 367 9.59 -1.76 -5.48
C GLN A 367 10.04 -1.36 -4.06
N ASP A 368 11.32 -1.58 -3.74
CA ASP A 368 11.94 -1.30 -2.43
C ASP A 368 12.69 0.04 -2.37
N PHE A 369 12.59 0.86 -3.42
CA PHE A 369 13.31 2.12 -3.57
C PHE A 369 14.83 2.02 -3.42
N ALA A 370 15.43 0.86 -3.77
CA ALA A 370 16.87 0.63 -3.73
C ALA A 370 17.69 1.59 -4.62
N THR A 371 17.04 2.29 -5.56
CA THR A 371 17.68 3.33 -6.40
C THR A 371 17.84 4.68 -5.69
N LEU A 372 17.26 4.85 -4.51
CA LEU A 372 17.40 6.06 -3.70
C LEU A 372 18.54 5.90 -2.69
N ASP A 373 19.35 6.96 -2.54
CA ASP A 373 20.32 7.06 -1.45
C ASP A 373 19.65 7.68 -0.22
N TYR A 374 19.48 6.87 0.83
CA TYR A 374 18.74 7.23 2.03
C TYR A 374 19.43 8.31 2.88
N GLU A 375 20.73 8.50 2.68
CA GLU A 375 21.51 9.52 3.40
C GLU A 375 21.47 10.89 2.72
N GLN A 376 21.12 10.94 1.43
CA GLN A 376 20.98 12.18 0.68
C GLN A 376 19.71 12.94 1.06
N THR A 377 19.76 14.26 0.89
CA THR A 377 18.55 15.08 0.95
C THR A 377 17.69 14.86 -0.29
N VAL A 378 16.39 15.11 -0.18
CA VAL A 378 15.47 15.07 -1.32
C VAL A 378 15.91 16.03 -2.42
N PHE A 379 16.39 17.22 -2.05
CA PHE A 379 16.95 18.19 -2.99
C PHE A 379 18.15 17.61 -3.77
N ASP A 380 19.11 17.02 -3.07
CA ASP A 380 20.32 16.46 -3.70
C ASP A 380 20.00 15.28 -4.60
N SER A 381 19.04 14.45 -4.19
CA SER A 381 18.58 13.32 -5.00
C SER A 381 17.84 13.74 -6.28
N LEU A 382 17.09 14.84 -6.26
CA LEU A 382 16.50 15.42 -7.48
C LEU A 382 17.57 16.06 -8.35
N LYS A 383 18.53 16.75 -7.73
CA LYS A 383 19.63 17.43 -8.44
C LYS A 383 20.54 16.44 -9.17
N SER A 384 20.80 15.27 -8.59
CA SER A 384 21.61 14.22 -9.24
C SER A 384 20.91 13.56 -10.43
N ALA A 385 19.59 13.74 -10.57
CA ALA A 385 18.78 13.21 -11.66
C ALA A 385 18.67 14.18 -12.86
N LEU A 386 19.22 15.40 -12.77
CA LEU A 386 19.12 16.41 -13.81
C LEU A 386 19.90 16.06 -15.07
N THR A 387 19.27 16.24 -16.24
CA THR A 387 19.94 16.26 -17.55
C THR A 387 20.47 17.66 -17.89
N ASP A 388 21.42 17.70 -18.84
CA ASP A 388 21.97 18.95 -19.35
C ASP A 388 20.85 19.84 -19.93
N GLY A 389 20.72 21.06 -19.39
CA GLY A 389 19.71 22.03 -19.82
C GLY A 389 18.54 22.24 -18.86
N THR A 390 18.38 21.37 -17.84
CA THR A 390 17.37 21.57 -16.80
C THR A 390 17.93 22.39 -15.63
N ASP A 391 17.33 23.55 -15.35
CA ASP A 391 17.77 24.40 -14.23
C ASP A 391 17.10 24.02 -12.89
N ILE A 392 17.64 24.56 -11.79
CA ILE A 392 17.13 24.30 -10.43
C ILE A 392 15.68 24.78 -10.27
N GLN A 393 15.26 25.81 -11.02
CA GLN A 393 13.92 26.36 -10.93
C GLN A 393 12.91 25.40 -11.58
N GLN A 394 13.25 24.82 -12.72
CA GLN A 394 12.48 23.77 -13.39
C GLN A 394 12.42 22.52 -12.52
N MET A 395 13.54 22.11 -11.91
CA MET A 395 13.56 21.01 -10.94
C MET A 395 12.56 21.21 -9.80
N ARG A 396 12.55 22.42 -9.21
CA ARG A 396 11.61 22.78 -8.13
C ARG A 396 10.16 22.79 -8.62
N SER A 397 9.92 23.24 -9.85
CA SER A 397 8.59 23.23 -10.47
C SER A 397 8.06 21.80 -10.68
N ILE A 398 8.91 20.90 -11.19
CA ILE A 398 8.59 19.48 -11.37
C ILE A 398 8.31 18.85 -10.01
N ALA A 399 9.21 19.03 -9.04
CA ALA A 399 9.04 18.51 -7.68
C ALA A 399 7.73 18.97 -7.02
N ALA A 400 7.36 20.25 -7.19
CA ALA A 400 6.09 20.76 -6.69
C ALA A 400 4.86 20.10 -7.33
N GLY A 401 4.96 19.66 -8.59
CA GLY A 401 3.93 18.87 -9.27
C GLY A 401 3.69 17.49 -8.63
N PHE A 402 4.73 16.93 -8.01
CA PHE A 402 4.72 15.70 -7.22
C PHE A 402 4.50 15.94 -5.72
N LEU A 403 4.02 17.13 -5.32
CA LEU A 403 3.79 17.54 -3.93
C LEU A 403 5.07 17.59 -3.06
N ILE A 404 6.25 17.62 -3.68
CA ILE A 404 7.54 17.75 -2.99
C ILE A 404 7.79 19.25 -2.76
N THR A 405 7.52 19.71 -1.54
CA THR A 405 7.65 21.12 -1.13
C THR A 405 9.07 21.46 -0.67
N GLY A 406 9.33 22.75 -0.44
CA GLY A 406 10.63 23.20 0.09
C GLY A 406 11.00 22.59 1.44
N GLU A 407 10.02 22.28 2.29
CA GLU A 407 10.25 21.59 3.57
C GLU A 407 10.70 20.14 3.32
N LEU A 408 10.01 19.41 2.44
CA LEU A 408 10.38 18.04 2.07
C LEU A 408 11.75 17.98 1.39
N MET A 409 12.08 18.98 0.56
CA MET A 409 13.38 19.09 -0.11
C MET A 409 14.57 19.11 0.86
N ALA A 410 14.39 19.68 2.05
CA ALA A 410 15.44 19.78 3.07
C ALA A 410 15.60 18.48 3.90
N LEU A 411 14.64 17.55 3.83
CA LEU A 411 14.71 16.30 4.59
C LEU A 411 15.64 15.30 3.92
N LYS A 412 16.19 14.39 4.73
CA LYS A 412 16.83 13.16 4.24
C LYS A 412 15.77 12.19 3.70
N ILE A 413 16.11 11.43 2.67
CA ILE A 413 15.23 10.43 2.08
C ILE A 413 14.80 9.37 3.10
N SER A 414 15.65 9.03 4.07
CA SER A 414 15.31 8.11 5.16
C SER A 414 14.10 8.55 6.00
N HIS A 415 13.78 9.85 6.04
CA HIS A 415 12.64 10.39 6.78
C HIS A 415 11.34 10.49 5.96
N LEU A 416 11.39 10.19 4.66
CA LEU A 416 10.19 10.19 3.82
C LEU A 416 9.32 8.96 4.07
N SER A 417 8.00 9.13 3.96
CA SER A 417 7.08 8.01 3.85
C SER A 417 7.30 7.23 2.54
N GLU A 418 6.83 5.99 2.46
CA GLU A 418 6.96 5.19 1.24
C GLU A 418 6.24 5.84 0.04
N GLY A 419 5.07 6.43 0.25
CA GLY A 419 4.37 7.18 -0.79
C GLY A 419 5.12 8.44 -1.23
N GLN A 420 5.78 9.14 -0.32
CA GLN A 420 6.65 10.27 -0.67
C GLN A 420 7.89 9.82 -1.45
N LYS A 421 8.48 8.67 -1.11
CA LYS A 421 9.58 8.06 -1.88
C LYS A 421 9.12 7.66 -3.27
N ALA A 422 7.92 7.11 -3.41
CA ALA A 422 7.32 6.79 -4.71
C ALA A 422 7.18 8.04 -5.59
N LEU A 423 6.62 9.12 -5.06
CA LEU A 423 6.48 10.39 -5.78
C LEU A 423 7.85 11.02 -6.12
N LEU A 424 8.83 10.92 -5.23
CA LEU A 424 10.22 11.32 -5.50
C LEU A 424 10.82 10.52 -6.65
N SER A 425 10.64 9.21 -6.68
CA SER A 425 11.12 8.37 -7.78
C SER A 425 10.51 8.78 -9.13
N PHE A 426 9.19 9.05 -9.19
CA PHE A 426 8.58 9.57 -10.41
C PHE A 426 9.10 10.97 -10.80
N ALA A 427 9.30 11.86 -9.84
CA ALA A 427 9.91 13.17 -10.12
C ALA A 427 11.32 13.02 -10.71
N ARG A 428 12.12 12.08 -10.19
CA ARG A 428 13.45 11.77 -10.75
C ARG A 428 13.35 11.22 -12.17
N LEU A 429 12.40 10.33 -12.45
CA LEU A 429 12.19 9.81 -13.81
C LEU A 429 11.87 10.91 -14.82
N VAL A 430 11.09 11.93 -14.42
CA VAL A 430 10.82 13.10 -15.27
C VAL A 430 12.10 13.89 -15.54
N LEU A 431 12.96 14.08 -14.54
CA LEU A 431 14.22 14.83 -14.66
C LEU A 431 15.30 14.08 -15.47
N MET A 432 15.31 12.74 -15.40
CA MET A 432 16.31 11.89 -16.05
C MET A 432 16.11 11.76 -17.57
N GLU A 433 14.91 12.05 -18.07
CA GLU A 433 14.52 11.87 -19.47
C GLU A 433 14.98 10.50 -20.03
N PRO A 434 14.55 9.37 -19.44
CA PRO A 434 15.10 8.06 -19.75
C PRO A 434 14.83 7.63 -21.19
N GLY A 435 15.73 6.81 -21.76
CA GLY A 435 15.49 6.08 -23.01
C GLY A 435 14.81 4.73 -22.82
N LEU A 436 15.01 4.13 -21.64
CA LEU A 436 14.34 2.91 -21.18
C LEU A 436 13.73 3.15 -19.80
N LEU A 437 12.44 2.86 -19.66
CA LEU A 437 11.73 2.90 -18.39
C LEU A 437 11.52 1.49 -17.85
N VAL A 438 12.03 1.21 -16.66
CA VAL A 438 11.87 -0.07 -15.96
C VAL A 438 11.07 0.18 -14.68
N LEU A 439 9.90 -0.42 -14.57
CA LEU A 439 8.97 -0.20 -13.46
C LEU A 439 8.66 -1.52 -12.74
N ASP A 440 9.11 -1.65 -11.50
CA ASP A 440 8.84 -2.80 -10.63
C ASP A 440 7.74 -2.45 -9.62
N GLU A 441 6.52 -2.94 -9.83
CA GLU A 441 5.32 -2.66 -9.04
C GLU A 441 5.11 -1.16 -8.75
N PRO A 442 4.99 -0.30 -9.79
CA PRO A 442 4.94 1.15 -9.63
C PRO A 442 3.71 1.65 -8.85
N THR A 443 2.68 0.82 -8.71
CA THR A 443 1.46 1.14 -7.96
C THR A 443 1.61 0.93 -6.45
N ASN A 444 2.60 0.14 -6.03
CA ASN A 444 2.82 -0.12 -4.62
C ASN A 444 3.20 1.17 -3.89
N HIS A 445 2.65 1.34 -2.69
CA HIS A 445 2.84 2.51 -1.84
C HIS A 445 2.28 3.83 -2.40
N ILE A 446 1.59 3.80 -3.55
CA ILE A 446 0.97 4.98 -4.16
C ILE A 446 -0.49 5.09 -3.76
N ASN A 447 -0.92 6.30 -3.41
CA ASN A 447 -2.31 6.61 -3.13
C ASN A 447 -3.17 6.41 -4.40
N PHE A 448 -4.30 5.73 -4.28
CA PHE A 448 -5.19 5.39 -5.41
C PHE A 448 -5.52 6.58 -6.31
N ARG A 449 -5.62 7.80 -5.76
CA ARG A 449 -5.91 9.01 -6.53
C ARG A 449 -4.83 9.41 -7.54
N HIS A 450 -3.58 8.99 -7.33
CA HIS A 450 -2.46 9.28 -8.22
C HIS A 450 -2.31 8.25 -9.34
N ILE A 451 -2.86 7.04 -9.14
CA ILE A 451 -2.72 5.92 -10.08
C ILE A 451 -3.18 6.31 -11.50
N PRO A 452 -4.36 6.93 -11.72
CA PRO A 452 -4.78 7.31 -13.06
C PRO A 452 -3.84 8.34 -13.73
N VAL A 453 -3.24 9.26 -12.94
CA VAL A 453 -2.30 10.25 -13.47
C VAL A 453 -1.00 9.59 -13.91
N ILE A 454 -0.50 8.64 -13.11
CA ILE A 454 0.70 7.86 -13.40
C ILE A 454 0.47 6.95 -14.61
N ALA A 455 -0.66 6.25 -14.67
CA ALA A 455 -1.03 5.41 -15.81
C ALA A 455 -1.07 6.22 -17.11
N ARG A 456 -1.69 7.41 -17.09
CA ARG A 456 -1.65 8.34 -18.24
C ARG A 456 -0.23 8.76 -18.62
N ALA A 457 0.63 9.10 -17.66
CA ALA A 457 2.01 9.48 -17.93
C ALA A 457 2.82 8.33 -18.57
N ILE A 458 2.61 7.10 -18.09
CA ILE A 458 3.21 5.87 -18.64
C ILE A 458 2.68 5.60 -20.06
N ASN A 459 1.37 5.73 -20.30
CA ASN A 459 0.79 5.60 -21.64
C ASN A 459 1.33 6.64 -22.62
N ASN A 460 1.57 7.86 -22.16
CA ASN A 460 2.08 8.92 -23.02
C ASN A 460 3.59 8.87 -23.24
N TYR A 461 4.34 8.08 -22.47
CA TYR A 461 5.78 7.92 -22.63
C TYR A 461 6.11 7.24 -23.97
N GLN A 462 7.12 7.75 -24.68
CA GLN A 462 7.44 7.32 -26.04
C GLN A 462 8.67 6.41 -26.12
N GLY A 463 9.45 6.27 -25.03
CA GLY A 463 10.56 5.34 -24.96
C GLY A 463 10.11 3.88 -24.80
N ALA A 464 11.07 2.97 -24.61
CA ALA A 464 10.78 1.57 -24.33
C ALA A 464 10.39 1.38 -22.86
N ILE A 465 9.45 0.49 -22.57
CA ILE A 465 8.96 0.20 -21.20
C ILE A 465 9.10 -1.29 -20.90
N ILE A 466 9.61 -1.60 -19.70
CA ILE A 466 9.49 -2.91 -19.06
C ILE A 466 8.75 -2.70 -17.75
N LEU A 467 7.62 -3.38 -17.56
CA LEU A 467 6.75 -3.20 -16.41
C LEU A 467 6.39 -4.54 -15.75
N ILE A 468 6.47 -4.57 -14.43
CA ILE A 468 5.91 -5.60 -13.57
C ILE A 468 4.83 -4.94 -12.72
N SER A 469 3.62 -5.49 -12.74
CA SER A 469 2.55 -5.06 -11.85
C SER A 469 1.57 -6.20 -11.58
N HIS A 470 1.13 -6.30 -10.33
CA HIS A 470 0.09 -7.23 -9.89
C HIS A 470 -1.31 -6.61 -9.85
N LEU A 471 -1.45 -5.29 -10.09
CA LEU A 471 -2.74 -4.60 -10.00
C LEU A 471 -3.50 -4.67 -11.35
N PRO A 472 -4.58 -5.47 -11.48
CA PRO A 472 -5.19 -5.75 -12.78
C PRO A 472 -5.73 -4.51 -13.49
N ASP A 473 -6.34 -3.59 -12.75
CA ASP A 473 -6.94 -2.39 -13.36
C ASP A 473 -5.90 -1.41 -13.88
N PHE A 474 -4.77 -1.28 -13.18
CA PHE A 474 -3.64 -0.48 -13.68
C PHE A 474 -3.00 -1.11 -14.92
N VAL A 475 -2.88 -2.44 -14.96
CA VAL A 475 -2.38 -3.15 -16.14
C VAL A 475 -3.34 -2.99 -17.33
N LYS A 476 -4.66 -3.04 -17.10
CA LYS A 476 -5.67 -2.80 -18.15
C LYS A 476 -5.65 -1.39 -18.70
N GLU A 477 -5.28 -0.40 -17.89
CA GLU A 477 -5.14 0.99 -18.34
C GLU A 477 -3.94 1.17 -19.29
N ILE A 478 -2.95 0.28 -19.27
CA ILE A 478 -1.72 0.41 -20.06
C ILE A 478 -1.75 -0.51 -21.28
N GLU A 479 -1.48 0.06 -22.46
CA GLU A 479 -1.37 -0.72 -23.69
C GLU A 479 -0.03 -1.44 -23.75
N PHE A 480 -0.01 -2.78 -23.68
CA PHE A 480 1.21 -3.58 -23.86
C PHE A 480 1.22 -4.21 -25.25
N ASN A 481 2.38 -4.21 -25.91
CA ASN A 481 2.54 -4.86 -27.21
C ASN A 481 3.39 -6.14 -27.14
N GLN A 482 4.01 -6.41 -26.00
CA GLN A 482 4.71 -7.65 -25.71
C GLN A 482 4.39 -8.10 -24.27
N GLU A 483 4.31 -9.41 -24.07
CA GLU A 483 4.12 -10.01 -22.75
C GLU A 483 5.12 -11.16 -22.55
N LEU A 484 5.74 -11.21 -21.38
CA LEU A 484 6.60 -12.30 -20.93
C LEU A 484 6.02 -12.90 -19.66
N ASP A 485 5.33 -14.03 -19.80
CA ASP A 485 4.91 -14.87 -18.69
C ASP A 485 6.07 -15.81 -18.30
N LEU A 486 6.67 -15.56 -17.14
CA LEU A 486 7.77 -16.35 -16.61
C LEU A 486 7.33 -17.75 -16.14
N SER A 487 6.02 -17.98 -15.94
CA SER A 487 5.48 -19.27 -15.50
C SER A 487 5.26 -20.27 -16.63
N ARG A 488 5.02 -19.78 -17.86
CA ARG A 488 4.80 -20.62 -19.03
C ARG A 488 6.10 -21.27 -19.51
N ARG A 489 6.01 -22.47 -20.08
CA ARG A 489 7.17 -23.20 -20.64
C ARG A 489 7.74 -22.50 -21.87
#